data_AF-A0A023UHW8-F1
#
_entry.id   AF-A0A023UHW8-F1
#
_cell.length_a   1.000
_cell.length_b   1.000
_cell.length_c   1.000
_cell.angle_alpha   90.00
_cell.angle_beta   90.00
_cell.angle_gamma   90.00
#
_symmetry.space_group_name_H-M   'P 1'
#
loop_
_entity.id
_entity.type
_entity.pdbx_description
1 polymer ?
#
loop_
_entity_poly.entity_id
_entity_poly.type
_entity_poly.pdbx_seq_one_letter_code
_entity_poly.pdbx_strand_id
1 'polypeptide(L)' 'VRTCHYPNQTLWYELCDEYGIYLIDEVNLETHGTCHVGAGEQTLPGDHKQWLPPVLDRAASMLERDKNHPSIIIW' A
#
# COMPACT_ATOMS: atom_id res chain seq x y z
N VAL A 1 8.31 11.65 2.02
CA VAL A 1 8.04 11.03 0.70
C VAL A 1 6.84 10.10 0.84
N ARG A 2 6.08 9.86 -0.23
CA ARG A 2 5.00 8.88 -0.28
C ARG A 2 5.31 7.91 -1.43
N THR A 3 5.27 6.61 -1.18
CA THR A 3 5.50 5.58 -2.21
C THR A 3 4.25 5.38 -3.07
N CYS A 4 3.86 6.42 -3.82
CA CYS A 4 2.68 6.37 -4.69
C CYS A 4 2.89 5.37 -5.85
N HIS A 5 2.06 4.34 -6.05
CA HIS A 5 0.96 3.83 -5.21
C HIS A 5 1.23 2.36 -4.84
N TYR A 6 2.47 2.07 -4.46
CA TYR A 6 2.98 0.74 -4.15
C TYR A 6 4.35 0.82 -3.45
N PRO A 7 4.76 -0.25 -2.73
CA PRO A 7 6.04 -0.26 -2.05
C PRO A 7 7.22 -0.26 -3.03
N ASN A 8 8.31 0.41 -2.67
CA ASN A 8 9.53 0.49 -3.48
C ASN A 8 10.52 -0.65 -3.16
N GLN A 9 11.69 -0.63 -3.80
CA GLN A 9 12.82 -1.52 -3.47
C GLN A 9 13.30 -1.26 -2.03
N THR A 10 13.68 -2.30 -1.26
CA THR A 10 14.09 -2.18 0.15
C THR A 10 15.20 -1.15 0.40
N LEU A 11 16.15 -1.00 -0.54
CA LEU A 11 17.19 0.03 -0.47
C LEU A 11 16.64 1.45 -0.30
N TRP A 12 15.46 1.75 -0.87
CA TRP A 12 14.83 3.06 -0.71
C TRP A 12 14.52 3.40 0.76
N TYR A 13 14.08 2.41 1.52
CA TYR A 13 13.70 2.56 2.92
C TYR A 13 14.95 2.70 3.81
N GLU A 14 15.99 1.92 3.53
CA GLU A 14 17.30 2.04 4.19
C GLU A 14 17.89 3.44 4.01
N LEU A 15 17.80 4.01 2.79
CA LEU A 15 18.26 5.36 2.52
C LEU A 15 17.39 6.42 3.21
N CYS A 16 16.07 6.21 3.31
CA CYS A 16 15.20 7.13 4.06
C CYS A 16 15.53 7.13 5.56
N ASP A 17 15.88 5.97 6.12
CA ASP A 17 16.37 5.86 7.50
C ASP A 17 17.69 6.60 7.68
N GLU A 18 18.66 6.40 6.78
CA GLU A 18 19.99 7.00 6.85
C GLU A 18 19.95 8.53 6.73
N TYR A 19 19.16 9.05 5.80
CA TYR A 19 19.10 10.49 5.53
C TYR A 19 18.01 11.24 6.30
N GLY A 20 17.23 10.55 7.14
CA GLY A 20 16.20 11.18 7.97
C GLY A 20 15.03 11.74 7.16
N ILE A 21 14.48 10.95 6.24
CA ILE A 21 13.34 11.33 5.40
C ILE A 21 12.08 10.62 5.89
N TYR A 22 11.07 11.37 6.34
CA TYR A 22 9.79 10.78 6.69
C TYR A 22 9.10 10.14 5.47
N LEU A 23 8.60 8.92 5.65
CA LEU A 23 8.03 8.10 4.59
C LEU A 23 6.58 7.69 4.92
N ILE A 24 5.73 7.78 3.91
CA ILE A 24 4.40 7.13 3.87
C ILE A 24 4.57 5.93 2.96
N ASP A 25 4.42 4.72 3.50
CA ASP A 25 4.58 3.49 2.74
C ASP A 25 3.22 2.92 2.32
N GLU A 26 2.93 2.97 1.02
CA GLU A 26 1.61 2.68 0.50
C GLU A 26 1.50 1.28 -0.10
N VAL A 27 0.47 0.56 0.33
CA VAL A 27 0.17 -0.78 -0.17
C VAL A 27 -0.13 -0.74 -1.68
N ASN A 28 0.34 -1.74 -2.42
CA ASN A 28 0.05 -1.90 -3.85
C ASN A 28 -1.41 -2.31 -4.07
N LEU A 29 -2.33 -1.34 -4.00
CA LEU A 29 -3.76 -1.54 -4.16
C LEU A 29 -4.42 -0.29 -4.75
N GLU A 30 -4.73 -0.33 -6.05
CA GLU A 30 -5.54 0.70 -6.70
C GLU A 30 -6.54 0.05 -7.65
N THR A 31 -7.82 0.43 -7.53
CA THR A 31 -8.93 -0.11 -8.32
C THR A 31 -9.81 0.99 -8.90
N HIS A 32 -9.25 2.20 -9.03
CA HIS A 32 -9.95 3.40 -9.49
C HIS A 32 -10.79 3.13 -10.74
N GLY A 33 -10.24 2.45 -11.75
CA GLY A 33 -10.96 2.17 -13.00
C GLY A 33 -12.32 1.45 -12.82
N THR A 34 -12.52 0.70 -11.74
CA THR A 34 -13.77 -0.03 -11.49
C THR A 34 -14.94 0.87 -11.07
N CYS A 35 -14.67 2.06 -10.52
CA CYS A 35 -15.72 2.98 -10.10
C CYS A 35 -16.50 3.57 -11.30
N HIS A 36 -15.93 3.50 -12.51
CA HIS A 36 -16.53 4.00 -13.74
C HIS A 36 -17.38 2.96 -14.49
N VAL A 37 -17.35 1.68 -14.10
CA VAL A 37 -17.92 0.57 -14.89
C VAL A 37 -19.34 0.19 -14.45
N GLY A 38 -19.86 0.73 -13.34
CA GLY A 38 -21.24 0.49 -12.93
C GLY A 38 -21.58 1.15 -11.60
N ALA A 39 -22.20 2.33 -11.68
CA ALA A 39 -22.94 3.04 -10.62
C ALA A 39 -22.60 2.68 -9.16
N GLY A 40 -21.32 2.73 -8.77
CA GLY A 40 -20.85 2.47 -7.40
C GLY A 40 -20.86 1.00 -6.96
N GLU A 41 -21.91 0.23 -7.25
CA GLU A 41 -22.09 -1.15 -6.77
C GLU A 41 -21.10 -2.17 -7.34
N GLN A 42 -20.46 -1.86 -8.48
CA GLN A 42 -19.47 -2.73 -9.13
C GLN A 42 -18.02 -2.30 -8.84
N THR A 43 -17.82 -1.36 -7.90
CA THR A 43 -16.49 -0.91 -7.51
C THR A 43 -15.77 -2.05 -6.77
N LEU A 44 -14.63 -2.47 -7.29
CA LEU A 44 -13.78 -3.45 -6.64
C LEU A 44 -12.72 -2.74 -5.78
N PRO A 45 -12.18 -3.36 -4.72
CA PRO A 45 -12.71 -4.56 -4.10
C PRO A 45 -14.04 -4.34 -3.34
N GLY A 46 -14.40 -3.08 -3.05
CA GLY A 46 -15.60 -2.72 -2.29
C GLY A 46 -15.69 -3.50 -0.96
N ASP A 47 -16.92 -3.85 -0.56
CA ASP A 47 -17.18 -4.72 0.59
C ASP A 47 -17.33 -6.20 0.19
N HIS A 48 -16.90 -6.58 -1.03
CA HIS A 48 -17.07 -7.95 -1.52
C HIS A 48 -16.09 -8.90 -0.83
N LYS A 49 -16.61 -9.79 0.03
CA LYS A 49 -15.83 -10.74 0.84
C LYS A 49 -14.82 -11.59 0.07
N GLN A 50 -15.07 -11.86 -1.21
CA GLN A 50 -14.15 -12.61 -2.07
C GLN A 50 -12.79 -11.92 -2.28
N TRP A 51 -12.73 -10.59 -2.15
CA TRP A 51 -11.50 -9.81 -2.30
C TRP A 51 -10.78 -9.55 -0.98
N LEU A 52 -11.41 -9.86 0.16
CA LEU A 52 -10.79 -9.65 1.47
C LEU A 52 -9.47 -10.40 1.62
N PRO A 53 -9.35 -11.71 1.29
CA PRO A 53 -8.08 -12.42 1.40
C PRO A 53 -6.92 -11.79 0.59
N PRO A 54 -7.05 -11.50 -0.73
CA PRO A 54 -5.95 -10.89 -1.48
C PRO A 54 -5.65 -9.43 -1.10
N VAL A 55 -6.62 -8.66 -0.59
CA VAL A 55 -6.38 -7.30 -0.07
C VAL A 55 -5.53 -7.36 1.21
N LEU A 56 -5.88 -8.26 2.14
CA LEU A 56 -5.13 -8.45 3.38
C LEU A 56 -3.72 -8.97 3.11
N ASP A 57 -3.56 -9.89 2.14
CA ASP A 57 -2.25 -10.42 1.76
C ASP A 57 -1.28 -9.33 1.27
N ARG A 58 -1.78 -8.38 0.45
CA ARG A 58 -0.99 -7.23 -0.02
C ARG A 58 -0.57 -6.31 1.13
N ALA A 59 -1.49 -6.00 2.04
CA ALA A 59 -1.20 -5.16 3.20
C ALA A 59 -0.21 -5.84 4.15
N ALA A 60 -0.41 -7.13 4.46
CA ALA A 60 0.48 -7.91 5.30
C ALA A 60 1.89 -8.03 4.69
N SER A 61 1.99 -8.26 3.39
CA SER A 61 3.29 -8.39 2.70
C SER A 61 4.14 -7.11 2.79
N MET A 62 3.52 -5.93 2.64
CA MET A 62 4.21 -4.64 2.84
C MET A 62 4.63 -4.45 4.30
N LEU A 63 3.65 -4.55 5.22
CA LEU A 63 3.88 -4.32 6.64
C LEU A 63 4.97 -5.25 7.20
N GLU A 64 4.88 -6.55 6.93
CA GLU A 64 5.82 -7.53 7.46
C GLU A 64 7.24 -7.33 6.94
N ARG A 65 7.39 -6.84 5.70
CA ARG A 65 8.69 -6.52 5.10
C ARG A 65 9.31 -5.27 5.73
N ASP A 66 8.53 -4.21 5.92
CA ASP A 66 9.07 -2.87 6.13
C ASP A 66 8.92 -2.33 7.57
N LYS A 67 8.20 -3.02 8.47
CA LYS A 67 7.88 -2.56 9.84
C LYS A 67 9.05 -2.18 10.76
N ASN A 68 10.28 -2.48 10.36
CA ASN A 68 11.48 -2.16 11.13
C ASN A 68 12.14 -0.83 10.69
N HIS A 69 11.64 -0.18 9.64
CA HIS A 69 12.17 1.10 9.16
C HIS A 69 11.60 2.29 9.95
N PRO A 70 12.40 3.00 10.78
CA PRO A 70 11.92 4.13 11.57
C PRO A 70 11.49 5.34 10.71
N SER A 71 11.92 5.43 9.45
CA SER A 71 11.47 6.47 8.53
C SER A 71 9.98 6.38 8.20
N ILE A 72 9.36 5.20 8.31
CA ILE A 72 7.94 4.99 8.01
C ILE A 72 7.09 5.50 9.18
N ILE A 73 6.31 6.54 8.91
CA ILE A 73 5.46 7.19 9.92
C ILE A 73 3.96 6.96 9.68
N ILE A 74 3.58 6.54 8.47
CA ILE A 74 2.21 6.22 8.05
C ILE A 74 2.28 5.03 7.08
N TRP A 75 1.33 4.12 7.22
CA TRP A 75 1.03 3.02 6.30
C TRP A 75 -0.26 3.33 5.54
#